data_AF-A0A2G9GLJ2-F1
#
_entry.id   AF-A0A2G9GLJ2-F1
#
_cell.length_a   1.000
_cell.length_b   1.000
_cell.length_c   1.000
_cell.angle_alpha   90.00
_cell.angle_beta   90.00
_cell.angle_gamma   90.00
#
_symmetry.space_group_name_H-M   'P 1'
#
loop_
_entity.id
_entity.type
_entity.pdbx_description
1 polymer ?
#
loop_
_entity_poly.entity_id
_entity_poly.type
_entity_poly.pdbx_seq_one_letter_code
_entity_poly.pdbx_strand_id
1 'polypeptide(L)'
;MEELGNETPETHDCAIELRLKPQRRKEKVVIGCGAGFGGDRPIAALKLLERVKELDYLVLECLAERTLAERYGAMKSGGKGHDPRISEWMQLLLPLAVKRGVRIITNMGAKSPHGAQEEVLHIASKLGINISIGLAYQSSVSEIAADDQLKYVDGVRFGTLYYLRC
;
A
#
# COMPACT_ATOMS: atom_id res chain seq x y z
N MET A 1 -21.66 46.89 3.49
CA MET A 1 -22.40 45.64 3.21
C MET A 1 -21.64 45.01 2.05
N GLU A 2 -20.58 44.26 2.37
CA GLU A 2 -19.72 43.63 1.36
C GLU A 2 -20.28 42.23 1.07
N GLU A 3 -20.52 41.94 -0.20
CA GLU A 3 -20.98 40.64 -0.67
C GLU A 3 -19.82 39.63 -0.65
N LEU A 4 -20.02 38.53 0.07
CA LEU A 4 -19.12 37.39 0.13
C LEU A 4 -19.09 36.69 -1.23
N GLY A 5 -17.91 36.65 -1.83
CA GLY A 5 -17.62 35.96 -3.08
C GLY A 5 -17.99 34.47 -3.01
N ASN A 6 -18.71 34.04 -4.04
CA ASN A 6 -19.14 32.66 -4.24
C ASN A 6 -17.95 31.82 -4.72
N GLU A 7 -17.11 31.31 -3.82
CA GLU A 7 -16.08 30.32 -4.16
C GLU A 7 -16.73 28.96 -4.38
N THR A 8 -17.00 28.62 -5.64
CA THR A 8 -17.36 27.24 -6.02
C THR A 8 -16.14 26.34 -5.80
N PRO A 9 -16.27 25.21 -5.06
CA PRO A 9 -15.15 24.31 -4.83
C PRO A 9 -14.66 23.73 -6.16
N GLU A 10 -13.42 24.06 -6.53
CA GLU A 10 -12.76 23.52 -7.72
C GLU A 10 -12.72 21.99 -7.62
N THR A 11 -13.53 21.33 -8.44
CA THR A 11 -13.55 19.88 -8.55
C THR A 11 -12.54 19.51 -9.62
N HIS A 12 -11.34 19.08 -9.21
CA HIS A 12 -10.36 18.54 -10.13
C HIS A 12 -10.68 17.06 -10.39
N ASP A 13 -11.19 16.78 -11.59
CA ASP A 13 -11.33 15.40 -12.04
C ASP A 13 -9.94 14.75 -12.10
N CYS A 14 -9.78 13.63 -11.39
CA CYS A 14 -8.61 12.79 -11.52
C CYS A 14 -8.63 12.13 -12.91
N ALA A 15 -7.99 12.77 -13.89
CA ALA A 15 -7.78 12.19 -15.20
C ALA A 15 -6.80 11.00 -15.07
N ILE A 16 -7.33 9.77 -15.15
CA ILE A 16 -6.50 8.57 -15.16
C ILE A 16 -5.94 8.39 -16.57
N GLU A 17 -4.68 8.80 -16.77
CA GLU A 17 -3.97 8.47 -18.01
C GLU A 17 -3.61 6.98 -18.01
N LEU A 18 -4.20 6.24 -18.95
CA LEU A 18 -3.85 4.85 -19.16
C LEU A 18 -2.42 4.74 -19.68
N ARG A 19 -1.68 3.73 -19.21
CA ARG A 19 -0.34 3.43 -19.74
C ARG A 19 -0.40 3.28 -21.25
N LEU A 20 0.51 3.94 -21.97
CA LEU A 20 0.70 3.74 -23.41
C LEU A 20 1.06 2.27 -23.67
N LYS A 21 0.22 1.58 -24.46
CA LYS A 21 0.33 0.14 -24.81
C LYS A 21 0.36 -0.80 -23.59
N PRO A 22 -0.74 -0.94 -22.84
CA PRO A 22 -0.78 -1.85 -21.71
C PRO A 22 -0.73 -3.31 -22.20
N GLN A 23 0.36 -4.02 -21.89
CA GLN A 23 0.44 -5.45 -22.16
C GLN A 23 -0.39 -6.21 -21.12
N ARG A 24 -1.42 -6.93 -21.58
CA ARG A 24 -2.20 -7.83 -20.74
C ARG A 24 -1.31 -8.99 -20.30
N ARG A 25 -0.99 -9.05 -18.99
CA ARG A 25 -0.10 -10.08 -18.44
C ARG A 25 -0.78 -11.42 -18.18
N LYS A 26 -2.11 -11.42 -17.94
CA LYS A 26 -2.93 -12.62 -17.75
C LYS A 26 -4.35 -12.40 -18.28
N GLU A 27 -4.96 -13.45 -18.80
CA GLU A 27 -6.37 -13.47 -19.21
C GLU A 27 -7.32 -13.33 -18.00
N LYS A 28 -7.02 -14.04 -16.90
CA LYS A 28 -7.77 -14.00 -15.65
C LYS A 28 -6.82 -13.64 -14.50
N VAL A 29 -7.29 -12.78 -13.59
CA VAL A 29 -6.60 -12.43 -12.35
C VAL A 29 -7.48 -12.84 -11.18
N VAL A 30 -6.92 -13.57 -10.22
CA VAL A 30 -7.61 -14.01 -9.01
C VAL A 30 -7.07 -13.28 -7.79
N ILE A 31 -7.95 -12.55 -7.12
CA ILE A 31 -7.64 -11.71 -5.96
C ILE A 31 -8.39 -12.26 -4.75
N GLY A 32 -7.68 -12.44 -3.65
CA GLY A 32 -8.24 -12.87 -2.38
C GLY A 32 -8.07 -11.77 -1.34
N CYS A 33 -9.09 -11.54 -0.52
CA CYS A 33 -9.04 -10.60 0.59
C CYS A 33 -8.71 -11.38 1.88
N GLY A 34 -7.51 -11.16 2.42
CA GLY A 34 -7.05 -11.77 3.67
C GLY A 34 -7.35 -10.95 4.91
N ALA A 35 -7.62 -9.65 4.75
CA ALA A 35 -8.07 -8.74 5.81
C ALA A 35 -8.95 -7.64 5.20
N GLY A 36 -10.04 -7.30 5.88
CA GLY A 36 -10.90 -6.16 5.58
C GLY A 36 -10.86 -5.04 6.63
N PHE A 37 -10.27 -5.28 7.81
CA PHE A 37 -10.05 -4.25 8.82
C PHE A 37 -8.89 -4.60 9.77
N GLY A 38 -8.39 -3.61 10.52
CA GLY A 38 -7.20 -3.75 11.38
C GLY A 38 -7.30 -4.76 12.53
N GLY A 39 -8.49 -5.27 12.85
CA GLY A 39 -8.70 -6.31 13.86
C GLY A 39 -8.67 -7.73 13.31
N ASP A 40 -8.53 -7.91 11.99
CA ASP A 40 -8.43 -9.24 11.38
C ASP A 40 -7.19 -10.01 11.85
N ARG A 41 -7.31 -11.33 11.78
CA ARG A 41 -6.30 -12.27 12.26
C ARG A 41 -5.44 -12.76 11.09
N PRO A 42 -4.10 -12.66 11.17
CA PRO A 42 -3.19 -13.15 10.12
C PRO A 42 -3.43 -14.61 9.73
N ILE A 43 -3.83 -15.44 10.70
CA ILE A 43 -4.12 -16.86 10.47
C ILE A 43 -5.28 -17.10 9.48
N ALA A 44 -6.24 -16.18 9.38
CA ALA A 44 -7.33 -16.29 8.42
C ALA A 44 -6.83 -16.09 6.99
N ALA A 45 -5.97 -15.09 6.79
CA ALA A 45 -5.30 -14.87 5.50
C ALA A 45 -4.37 -16.02 5.12
N LEU A 46 -3.65 -16.61 6.09
CA LEU A 46 -2.85 -17.81 5.82
C LEU A 46 -3.72 -18.96 5.33
N LYS A 47 -4.86 -19.22 5.97
CA LYS A 47 -5.81 -20.26 5.51
C LYS A 47 -6.33 -20.02 4.11
N LEU A 48 -6.61 -18.77 3.74
CA LEU A 48 -6.97 -18.41 2.37
C LEU A 48 -5.83 -18.74 1.40
N LEU A 49 -4.61 -18.34 1.77
CA LEU A 49 -3.38 -18.60 1.05
C LEU A 49 -2.98 -20.09 1.03
N GLU A 50 -3.54 -20.94 1.86
CA GLU A 50 -3.32 -22.40 1.80
C GLU A 50 -4.35 -23.07 0.88
N ARG A 51 -5.61 -22.64 0.95
CA ARG A 51 -6.75 -23.35 0.34
C ARG A 51 -7.01 -22.96 -1.11
N VAL A 52 -6.80 -21.71 -1.49
CA VAL A 52 -7.12 -21.22 -2.84
C VAL A 52 -5.97 -21.53 -3.78
N LYS A 53 -6.11 -22.48 -4.71
CA LYS A 53 -5.02 -23.00 -5.56
C LYS A 53 -4.45 -22.02 -6.60
N GLU A 54 -5.27 -21.15 -7.17
CA GLU A 54 -4.86 -20.20 -8.20
C GLU A 54 -5.09 -18.78 -7.69
N LEU A 55 -4.20 -18.30 -6.81
CA LEU A 55 -4.30 -16.97 -6.22
C LEU A 55 -3.14 -16.11 -6.75
N ASP A 56 -3.45 -14.96 -7.36
CA ASP A 56 -2.43 -14.04 -7.87
C ASP A 56 -2.06 -12.97 -6.84
N TYR A 57 -3.06 -12.48 -6.11
CA TYR A 57 -2.93 -11.38 -5.16
C TYR A 57 -3.66 -11.69 -3.86
N LEU A 58 -3.01 -11.40 -2.74
CA LEU A 58 -3.59 -11.39 -1.41
C LEU A 58 -3.65 -9.94 -0.91
N VAL A 59 -4.86 -9.40 -0.78
CA VAL A 59 -5.11 -8.04 -0.30
C VAL A 59 -5.32 -8.06 1.21
N LEU A 60 -4.63 -7.18 1.92
CA LEU A 60 -4.70 -6.98 3.36
C LEU A 60 -5.09 -5.52 3.63
N GLU A 61 -6.38 -5.26 3.67
CA GLU A 61 -6.93 -3.97 4.09
C GLU A 61 -6.98 -3.94 5.61
N CYS A 62 -6.09 -3.16 6.22
CA CYS A 62 -5.90 -3.14 7.67
C CYS A 62 -6.06 -1.74 8.29
N LEU A 63 -6.19 -0.69 7.49
CA LEU A 63 -6.24 0.68 7.98
C LEU A 63 -7.39 1.47 7.36
N ALA A 64 -8.22 2.04 8.23
CA ALA A 64 -9.21 3.05 7.87
C ALA A 64 -8.73 4.46 8.25
N GLU A 65 -9.58 5.47 8.04
CA GLU A 65 -9.29 6.89 8.26
C GLU A 65 -8.79 7.17 9.68
N ARG A 66 -9.48 6.62 10.69
CA ARG A 66 -9.10 6.79 12.10
C ARG A 66 -7.71 6.23 12.39
N THR A 67 -7.45 4.99 11.96
CA THR A 67 -6.17 4.33 12.20
C THR A 67 -5.03 5.00 11.43
N LEU A 68 -5.29 5.55 10.24
CA LEU A 68 -4.34 6.38 9.50
C LEU A 68 -4.01 7.67 10.24
N ALA A 69 -5.01 8.35 10.82
CA ALA A 69 -4.81 9.53 11.65
C ALA A 69 -4.00 9.21 12.92
N GLU A 70 -4.26 8.06 13.55
CA GLU A 70 -3.47 7.58 14.69
C GLU A 70 -2.01 7.31 14.30
N ARG A 71 -1.75 6.71 13.13
CA ARG A 71 -0.37 6.52 12.63
C ARG A 71 0.33 7.85 12.34
N TYR A 72 -0.41 8.83 11.83
CA TYR A 72 0.13 10.18 11.64
C TYR A 72 0.49 10.87 12.96
N GLY A 73 -0.39 10.76 13.98
CA GLY A 73 -0.11 11.27 15.32
C GLY A 73 1.11 10.61 15.96
N ALA A 74 1.22 9.28 15.85
CA ALA A 74 2.38 8.53 16.35
C ALA A 74 3.68 9.01 15.70
N MET A 75 3.69 9.19 14.36
CA MET A 75 4.85 9.72 13.62
C MET A 75 5.27 11.11 14.11
N LYS A 76 4.31 12.03 14.32
CA LYS A 76 4.59 13.37 14.84
C LYS A 76 5.22 13.36 16.23
N SER A 77 4.88 12.36 17.04
CA SER A 77 5.45 12.16 18.38
C SER A 77 6.73 11.31 18.38
N GLY A 78 7.37 11.10 17.21
CA GLY A 78 8.62 10.34 17.08
C GLY A 78 8.45 8.81 17.04
N GLY A 79 7.21 8.31 16.96
CA GLY A 79 6.91 6.89 16.78
C GLY A 79 6.92 6.44 15.31
N LYS A 80 6.63 5.16 15.08
CA LYS A 80 6.51 4.57 13.74
C LYS A 80 5.27 5.13 13.00
N GLY A 81 5.47 5.59 11.77
CA GLY A 81 4.39 6.07 10.89
C GLY A 81 3.69 4.98 10.07
N HIS A 82 4.13 3.72 10.16
CA HIS A 82 3.50 2.53 9.60
C HIS A 82 2.77 1.73 10.69
N ASP A 83 1.93 0.79 10.27
CA ASP A 83 1.25 -0.16 11.14
C ASP A 83 2.28 -1.11 11.77
N PRO A 84 2.34 -1.17 13.12
CA PRO A 84 3.31 -2.01 13.81
C PRO A 84 3.07 -3.52 13.62
N ARG A 85 1.88 -3.94 13.19
CA ARG A 85 1.54 -5.34 12.93
C ARG A 85 2.06 -5.84 11.60
N ILE A 86 2.58 -4.98 10.71
CA ILE A 86 3.12 -5.43 9.42
C ILE A 86 4.16 -6.54 9.60
N SER A 87 4.92 -6.49 10.70
CA SER A 87 5.86 -7.54 11.10
C SER A 87 5.21 -8.90 11.31
N GLU A 88 4.15 -8.95 12.11
CA GLU A 88 3.38 -10.16 12.41
C GLU A 88 2.81 -10.79 11.12
N TRP A 89 2.22 -9.94 10.26
CA TRP A 89 1.64 -10.37 8.99
C TRP A 89 2.68 -10.94 8.03
N MET A 90 3.79 -10.22 7.81
CA MET A 90 4.81 -10.65 6.85
C MET A 90 5.56 -11.89 7.33
N GLN A 91 5.84 -12.01 8.62
CA GLN A 91 6.51 -13.18 9.17
C GLN A 91 5.70 -14.47 8.92
N LEU A 92 4.37 -14.38 9.00
CA LEU A 92 3.48 -15.51 8.75
C LEU A 92 3.28 -15.80 7.25
N LEU A 93 3.10 -14.75 6.43
CA LEU A 93 2.62 -14.91 5.05
C LEU A 93 3.73 -15.04 4.01
N LEU A 94 4.87 -14.35 4.18
CA LEU A 94 5.94 -14.33 3.16
C LEU A 94 6.43 -15.72 2.73
N PRO A 95 6.69 -16.69 3.65
CA PRO A 95 7.19 -18.00 3.25
C PRO A 95 6.29 -18.70 2.23
N LEU A 96 4.98 -18.68 2.47
CA LEU A 96 4.02 -19.33 1.58
C LEU A 96 3.71 -18.48 0.35
N ALA A 97 3.61 -17.15 0.50
CA ALA A 97 3.31 -16.26 -0.61
C ALA A 97 4.40 -16.34 -1.69
N VAL A 98 5.67 -16.31 -1.30
CA VAL A 98 6.80 -16.45 -2.24
C VAL A 98 6.83 -17.84 -2.87
N LYS A 99 6.69 -18.91 -2.06
CA LYS A 99 6.64 -20.29 -2.58
C LYS A 99 5.54 -20.48 -3.65
N ARG A 100 4.42 -19.77 -3.50
CA ARG A 100 3.26 -19.85 -4.41
C ARG A 100 3.26 -18.80 -5.51
N GLY A 101 4.20 -17.86 -5.51
CA GLY A 101 4.22 -16.72 -6.45
C GLY A 101 3.04 -15.76 -6.27
N VAL A 102 2.45 -15.70 -5.07
CA VAL A 102 1.34 -14.81 -4.72
C VAL A 102 1.90 -13.46 -4.28
N ARG A 103 1.33 -12.36 -4.78
CA ARG A 103 1.72 -10.99 -4.41
C ARG A 103 0.87 -10.49 -3.26
N ILE A 104 1.49 -9.90 -2.26
CA ILE A 104 0.78 -9.29 -1.14
C ILE A 104 0.57 -7.80 -1.43
N ILE A 105 -0.66 -7.35 -1.28
CA ILE A 105 -1.05 -5.94 -1.33
C ILE A 105 -1.59 -5.59 0.04
N THR A 106 -1.14 -4.48 0.63
CA THR A 106 -1.69 -4.02 1.90
C THR A 106 -1.86 -2.50 1.87
N ASN A 107 -2.34 -1.87 2.94
CA ASN A 107 -2.19 -0.43 3.20
C ASN A 107 -1.40 -0.13 4.48
N MET A 108 -0.85 -1.17 5.12
CA MET A 108 -0.25 -1.11 6.45
C MET A 108 0.90 -0.11 6.62
N GLY A 109 1.63 0.30 5.60
CA GLY A 109 2.69 1.29 5.85
C GLY A 109 2.22 2.74 6.04
N ALA A 110 0.92 3.02 5.90
CA ALA A 110 0.29 4.28 6.33
C ALA A 110 1.03 5.55 5.88
N LYS A 111 1.58 6.34 6.83
CA LYS A 111 2.31 7.59 6.60
C LYS A 111 3.83 7.40 6.49
N SER A 112 4.33 6.18 6.66
CA SER A 112 5.75 5.82 6.51
C SER A 112 5.91 4.60 5.60
N PRO A 113 5.63 4.75 4.29
CA PRO A 113 5.76 3.66 3.32
C PRO A 113 7.19 3.11 3.24
N HIS A 114 8.21 3.97 3.35
CA HIS A 114 9.61 3.57 3.40
C HIS A 114 9.95 2.83 4.70
N GLY A 115 9.46 3.29 5.86
CA GLY A 115 9.68 2.57 7.12
C GLY A 115 9.03 1.18 7.11
N ALA A 116 7.86 1.04 6.47
CA ALA A 116 7.25 -0.26 6.25
C ALA A 116 8.10 -1.13 5.30
N GLN A 117 8.61 -0.56 4.20
CA GLN A 117 9.51 -1.26 3.28
C GLN A 117 10.72 -1.85 4.00
N GLU A 118 11.39 -1.05 4.81
CA GLU A 118 12.56 -1.47 5.61
C GLU A 118 12.20 -2.61 6.56
N GLU A 119 11.06 -2.51 7.27
CA GLU A 119 10.60 -3.57 8.17
C GLU A 119 10.30 -4.87 7.42
N VAL A 120 9.63 -4.79 6.26
CA VAL A 120 9.35 -5.98 5.44
C VAL A 120 10.63 -6.61 4.87
N LEU A 121 11.59 -5.79 4.39
CA LEU A 121 12.89 -6.28 3.92
C LEU A 121 13.69 -6.95 5.03
N HIS A 122 13.67 -6.37 6.24
CA HIS A 122 14.32 -6.97 7.41
C HIS A 122 13.75 -8.34 7.75
N ILE A 123 12.42 -8.50 7.72
CA ILE A 123 11.76 -9.79 7.97
C ILE A 123 12.10 -10.78 6.86
N ALA A 124 12.05 -10.36 5.60
CA ALA A 124 12.41 -11.21 4.47
C ALA A 124 13.86 -11.71 4.60
N SER A 125 14.79 -10.83 4.96
CA SER A 125 16.19 -11.18 5.23
C SER A 125 16.31 -12.20 6.38
N LYS A 126 15.59 -12.01 7.49
CA LYS A 126 15.57 -12.98 8.62
C LYS A 126 15.03 -14.35 8.22
N LEU A 127 14.11 -14.40 7.27
CA LEU A 127 13.54 -15.64 6.75
C LEU A 127 14.39 -16.27 5.63
N GLY A 128 15.46 -15.60 5.18
CA GLY A 128 16.27 -16.05 4.04
C GLY A 128 15.55 -15.95 2.70
N ILE A 129 14.59 -15.02 2.58
CA ILE A 129 13.74 -14.84 1.40
C ILE A 129 14.13 -13.55 0.69
N ASN A 130 14.33 -13.63 -0.63
CA ASN A 130 14.49 -12.46 -1.49
C ASN A 130 13.15 -12.06 -2.08
N ILE A 131 12.81 -10.78 -1.96
CA ILE A 131 11.56 -10.19 -2.47
C ILE A 131 11.85 -8.83 -3.11
N SER A 132 10.94 -8.37 -3.96
CA SER A 132 10.91 -6.96 -4.39
C SER A 132 9.67 -6.25 -3.85
N ILE A 133 9.81 -4.97 -3.52
CA ILE A 133 8.74 -4.18 -2.92
C ILE A 133 8.54 -2.92 -3.77
N GLY A 134 7.32 -2.75 -4.27
CA GLY A 134 6.80 -1.52 -4.84
C GLY A 134 5.99 -0.75 -3.80
N LEU A 135 6.23 0.55 -3.75
CA LEU A 135 5.51 1.46 -2.87
C LEU A 135 4.57 2.30 -3.72
N ALA A 136 3.28 2.34 -3.38
CA ALA A 136 2.39 3.39 -3.85
C ALA A 136 2.01 4.25 -2.65
N TYR A 137 2.47 5.49 -2.70
CA TYR A 137 2.21 6.50 -1.69
C TYR A 137 1.99 7.83 -2.39
N GLN A 138 1.39 8.76 -1.65
CA GLN A 138 1.07 10.05 -2.20
C GLN A 138 2.30 10.95 -2.29
N SER A 139 2.36 11.70 -3.39
CA SER A 139 3.33 12.73 -3.71
C SER A 139 2.64 13.96 -4.38
N SER A 140 3.26 15.13 -4.31
CA SER A 140 2.78 16.52 -4.50
C SER A 140 3.34 16.87 -5.80
N VAL A 141 2.54 17.71 -6.36
CA VAL A 141 2.96 18.62 -7.36
C VAL A 141 3.59 19.81 -6.62
N SER A 142 4.92 19.83 -6.53
CA SER A 142 5.64 21.11 -6.53
C SER A 142 5.73 21.55 -8.00
N GLU A 143 5.63 22.85 -8.29
CA GLU A 143 5.58 23.40 -9.66
C GLU A 143 6.58 22.74 -10.64
N ILE A 144 6.08 22.51 -11.85
CA ILE A 144 6.73 21.80 -12.96
C ILE A 144 8.12 22.39 -13.23
N ALA A 145 9.16 21.67 -12.81
CA ALA A 145 10.45 21.77 -13.48
C ALA A 145 10.40 20.86 -14.70
N ALA A 146 10.49 21.46 -15.88
CA ALA A 146 10.71 20.75 -17.13
C ALA A 146 12.07 20.04 -17.08
N ASP A 147 12.10 18.78 -16.65
CA ASP A 147 13.20 17.87 -16.94
C ASP A 147 12.71 16.40 -16.89
N ASP A 148 13.18 15.63 -17.86
CA ASP A 148 12.61 14.38 -18.38
C ASP A 148 12.91 13.14 -17.51
N GLN A 149 12.89 13.29 -16.18
CA GLN A 149 13.14 12.18 -15.25
C GLN A 149 12.22 12.25 -14.03
N LEU A 150 11.15 11.45 -14.09
CA LEU A 150 10.29 10.98 -12.99
C LEU A 150 10.71 11.44 -11.58
N LYS A 151 10.16 12.58 -11.16
CA LYS A 151 10.15 13.02 -9.75
C LYS A 151 8.79 13.62 -9.44
N TYR A 152 8.03 12.98 -8.56
CA TYR A 152 6.83 13.53 -7.95
C TYR A 152 6.96 13.38 -6.43
N VAL A 153 6.80 14.47 -5.64
CA VAL A 153 6.89 14.50 -4.13
C VAL A 153 5.92 15.54 -3.51
N ASP A 154 5.09 15.13 -2.48
CA ASP A 154 3.88 15.61 -1.60
C ASP A 154 2.28 15.80 -1.80
N GLY A 155 1.51 16.80 -1.34
CA GLY A 155 0.12 16.62 -0.79
C GLY A 155 -1.20 16.52 -1.61
N VAL A 156 -2.40 16.14 -1.06
CA VAL A 156 -2.85 15.18 0.02
C VAL A 156 -4.33 14.71 -0.25
N ARG A 157 -4.67 13.39 -0.20
CA ARG A 157 -5.77 12.73 0.57
C ARG A 157 -5.99 11.22 0.22
N PHE A 158 -5.80 10.39 1.27
CA PHE A 158 -6.15 8.98 1.58
C PHE A 158 -5.91 7.83 0.57
N GLY A 159 -5.17 6.81 1.05
CA GLY A 159 -5.08 5.47 0.47
C GLY A 159 -3.66 5.06 0.06
N THR A 160 -2.83 4.62 1.01
CA THR A 160 -1.49 4.08 0.67
C THR A 160 -1.66 2.62 0.25
N LEU A 161 -1.34 2.24 -0.99
CA LEU A 161 -1.48 0.87 -1.50
C LEU A 161 -0.08 0.24 -1.69
N TYR A 162 0.19 -0.89 -1.03
CA TYR A 162 1.48 -1.57 -1.09
C TYR A 162 1.45 -2.60 -2.21
N TYR A 163 2.54 -2.72 -2.97
CA TYR A 163 2.69 -3.76 -3.99
C TYR A 163 3.94 -4.57 -3.67
N LEU A 164 3.83 -5.72 -2.99
CA LEU A 164 4.94 -6.65 -2.93
C LEU A 164 4.99 -7.47 -4.23
N ARG A 165 6.10 -7.37 -4.95
CA ARG A 165 6.40 -8.27 -6.07
C ARG A 165 7.38 -9.32 -5.55
N CYS A 166 6.84 -10.46 -5.19
CA CYS A 166 7.60 -11.70 -5.11
C CYS A 166 8.25 -11.98 -6.48
#